data_AF-A0A921FZH3-F1
#
_entry.id   AF-A0A921FZH3-F1
#
_cell.length_a   1.000
_cell.length_b   1.000
_cell.length_c   1.000
_cell.angle_alpha   90.00
_cell.angle_beta   90.00
_cell.angle_gamma   90.00
#
_symmetry.space_group_name_H-M   'P 1'
#
loop_
_entity.id
_entity.type
_entity.pdbx_description
1 polymer ?
#
loop_
_entity_poly.entity_id
_entity_poly.type
_entity_poly.pdbx_seq_one_letter_code
_entity_poly.pdbx_strand_id
1 'polypeptide(L)'
;MKKMIVPISMSVLLLLGACGKDEGGPVETGSVNDGEATNEYGSINHGVDEKKVGFSLSGETIEEASGVPADEKKQLLAVLDRNMETLNKQDLDGYLATLSAKDYDLEEERAFMADHFKEYELKREVSNVTIVKYSDTEAQVFSNLTTTYKQLSTGLVTKPTGRQVTVFTKNDGDWKVASVHYIGDDGEKQE
;
A
#
# COMPACT_ATOMS: atom_id res chain seq x y z
N MET A 1 47.28 -15.80 -51.32
CA MET A 1 46.74 -16.79 -52.28
C MET A 1 46.02 -17.86 -51.48
N LYS A 2 44.69 -18.03 -51.63
CA LYS A 2 44.03 -19.17 -52.31
C LYS A 2 44.39 -20.52 -51.63
N LYS A 3 43.47 -21.27 -51.00
CA LYS A 3 42.22 -21.92 -51.46
C LYS A 3 41.26 -22.12 -50.23
N MET A 4 39.92 -22.17 -50.26
CA MET A 4 38.98 -23.06 -50.98
C MET A 4 39.19 -24.55 -50.59
N ILE A 5 38.22 -25.45 -50.25
CA ILE A 5 36.75 -25.58 -50.47
C ILE A 5 36.06 -26.39 -49.31
N VAL A 6 34.72 -26.29 -49.22
CA VAL A 6 33.64 -27.09 -48.52
C VAL A 6 33.31 -28.43 -49.28
N PRO A 7 32.41 -29.41 -48.92
CA PRO A 7 31.46 -29.61 -47.78
C PRO A 7 31.53 -30.97 -47.00
N ILE A 8 30.77 -31.07 -45.89
CA ILE A 8 29.95 -32.25 -45.47
C ILE A 8 28.65 -31.66 -44.86
N SER A 9 27.43 -31.80 -45.38
CA SER A 9 26.66 -32.97 -45.85
C SER A 9 26.26 -33.95 -44.74
N MET A 10 25.29 -33.56 -43.90
CA MET A 10 24.46 -34.54 -43.19
C MET A 10 22.97 -34.17 -43.30
N SER A 11 22.31 -34.77 -44.29
CA SER A 11 20.87 -34.68 -44.48
C SER A 11 20.16 -35.47 -43.38
N VAL A 12 19.55 -34.77 -42.42
CA VAL A 12 18.63 -35.39 -41.46
C VAL A 12 17.25 -35.43 -42.09
N LEU A 13 16.85 -36.58 -42.63
CA LEU A 13 15.45 -36.86 -42.91
C LEU A 13 14.71 -37.03 -41.57
N LEU A 14 13.91 -36.03 -41.19
CA LEU A 14 12.83 -36.23 -40.22
C LEU A 14 11.54 -36.48 -41.00
N LEU A 15 10.96 -37.65 -40.76
CA LEU A 15 9.69 -38.06 -41.33
C LEU A 15 8.58 -37.14 -40.83
N LEU A 16 7.75 -36.66 -41.75
CA LEU A 16 6.54 -35.90 -41.42
C LEU A 16 5.54 -36.85 -40.73
N GLY A 17 5.53 -36.82 -39.41
CA GLY A 17 4.46 -37.40 -38.58
C GLY A 17 3.12 -36.70 -38.87
N ALA A 18 2.04 -37.45 -38.85
CA ALA A 18 0.74 -37.02 -39.36
C ALA A 18 0.08 -35.88 -38.55
N CYS A 19 -0.77 -35.11 -39.23
CA CYS A 19 -1.69 -34.16 -38.60
C CYS A 19 -2.62 -34.86 -37.60
N GLY A 20 -2.46 -34.54 -36.32
CA GLY A 20 -3.53 -34.59 -35.32
C GLY A 20 -3.92 -33.15 -34.99
N LYS A 21 -5.20 -32.82 -35.18
CA LYS A 21 -5.71 -31.45 -35.08
C LYS A 21 -6.02 -31.06 -33.63
N ASP A 22 -5.13 -30.28 -33.01
CA ASP A 22 -5.40 -28.91 -32.48
C ASP A 22 -4.18 -28.43 -31.68
N GLU A 23 -3.77 -27.19 -31.98
CA GLU A 23 -2.71 -26.43 -31.31
C GLU A 23 -3.02 -26.09 -29.83
N GLY A 24 -2.07 -26.05 -28.88
CA GLY A 24 -0.63 -26.37 -28.91
C GLY A 24 0.09 -25.91 -27.61
N GLY A 25 1.41 -26.11 -27.52
CA GLY A 25 2.29 -25.41 -26.57
C GLY A 25 2.59 -26.09 -25.21
N PRO A 26 3.84 -26.06 -24.71
CA PRO A 26 4.24 -26.73 -23.46
C PRO A 26 4.09 -25.85 -22.21
N VAL A 27 4.20 -26.51 -21.05
CA VAL A 27 4.19 -25.93 -19.70
C VAL A 27 5.21 -24.79 -19.55
N GLU A 28 4.72 -23.55 -19.44
CA GLU A 28 5.43 -22.51 -18.70
C GLU A 28 5.04 -22.59 -17.22
N THR A 29 6.03 -22.59 -16.35
CA THR A 29 5.85 -22.38 -14.91
C THR A 29 5.52 -20.91 -14.68
N GLY A 30 4.24 -20.56 -14.86
CA GLY A 30 3.73 -19.21 -14.63
C GLY A 30 4.03 -18.75 -13.21
N SER A 31 4.85 -17.70 -13.11
CA SER A 31 5.03 -16.96 -11.87
C SER A 31 3.67 -16.46 -11.39
N VAL A 32 3.29 -16.80 -10.16
CA VAL A 32 2.27 -16.05 -9.41
C VAL A 32 2.84 -14.65 -9.16
N ASN A 33 2.60 -13.77 -10.11
CA ASN A 33 2.66 -12.33 -9.90
C ASN A 33 1.31 -11.92 -9.30
N ASP A 34 1.15 -12.20 -8.01
CA ASP A 34 0.01 -11.74 -7.24
C ASP A 34 0.10 -10.22 -7.21
N GLY A 35 -0.73 -9.57 -8.04
CA GLY A 35 -0.58 -8.18 -8.45
C GLY A 35 -0.86 -7.18 -7.34
N GLU A 36 0.07 -7.08 -6.40
CA GLU A 36 0.16 -5.99 -5.45
C GLU A 36 0.64 -4.75 -6.21
N ALA A 37 -0.33 -3.94 -6.61
CA ALA A 37 -0.09 -2.63 -7.18
C ALA A 37 0.48 -1.70 -6.10
N THR A 38 1.80 -1.81 -5.90
CA THR A 38 2.59 -0.74 -5.30
C THR A 38 2.35 0.50 -6.15
N ASN A 39 1.56 1.42 -5.59
CA ASN A 39 1.23 2.66 -6.28
C ASN A 39 2.53 3.46 -6.49
N GLU A 40 2.70 3.99 -7.69
CA GLU A 40 3.93 4.66 -8.14
C GLU A 40 4.23 5.98 -7.38
N TYR A 41 3.36 6.35 -6.44
CA TYR A 41 3.38 7.59 -5.65
C TYR A 41 3.47 7.35 -4.14
N GLY A 42 3.98 6.20 -3.70
CA GLY A 42 4.55 5.99 -2.36
C GLY A 42 3.55 5.91 -1.20
N SER A 43 2.24 6.03 -1.46
CA SER A 43 1.23 5.82 -0.43
C SER A 43 1.25 4.39 0.08
N ILE A 44 1.72 4.24 1.32
CA ILE A 44 1.79 2.96 2.02
C ILE A 44 0.36 2.44 2.18
N ASN A 45 0.02 1.42 1.41
CA ASN A 45 -1.24 0.72 1.40
C ASN A 45 -0.95 -0.70 1.91
N HIS A 46 -1.36 -1.03 3.14
CA HIS A 46 -0.97 -2.28 3.80
C HIS A 46 -1.88 -3.49 3.42
N GLY A 47 -2.68 -3.38 2.34
CA GLY A 47 -3.70 -4.37 2.00
C GLY A 47 -4.83 -4.47 3.04
N VAL A 48 -5.89 -5.28 2.89
CA VAL A 48 -6.32 -6.17 1.80
C VAL A 48 -7.85 -6.05 1.69
N ASP A 49 -8.38 -6.16 0.45
CA ASP A 49 -9.80 -6.16 0.08
C ASP A 49 -10.57 -4.86 0.39
N GLU A 50 -10.82 -4.05 -0.65
CA GLU A 50 -11.76 -2.91 -0.63
C GLU A 50 -13.16 -3.28 -0.11
N LYS A 51 -13.51 -4.57 -0.15
CA LYS A 51 -14.78 -5.14 0.31
C LYS A 51 -14.93 -5.21 1.84
N LYS A 52 -13.85 -4.99 2.62
CA LYS A 52 -13.91 -4.97 4.09
C LYS A 52 -14.27 -3.61 4.68
N VAL A 53 -14.05 -2.51 3.95
CA VAL A 53 -14.51 -1.19 4.35
C VAL A 53 -15.97 -1.01 3.93
N GLY A 54 -16.86 -0.81 4.90
CA GLY A 54 -18.31 -0.64 4.66
C GLY A 54 -18.70 0.73 4.07
N PHE A 55 -17.76 1.42 3.44
CA PHE A 55 -17.90 2.80 2.99
C PHE A 55 -17.19 3.00 1.65
N SER A 56 -17.82 3.73 0.73
CA SER A 56 -17.15 4.11 -0.52
C SER A 56 -16.23 5.30 -0.26
N LEU A 57 -14.91 5.06 -0.29
CA LEU A 57 -13.91 6.14 -0.29
C LEU A 57 -14.10 7.13 -1.46
N SER A 58 -14.82 6.72 -2.50
CA SER A 58 -15.18 7.54 -3.67
C SER A 58 -16.43 8.40 -3.49
N GLY A 59 -17.19 8.24 -2.39
CA GLY A 59 -18.43 8.97 -2.14
C GLY A 59 -18.22 10.47 -1.90
N GLU A 60 -19.19 11.29 -2.32
CA GLU A 60 -19.14 12.76 -2.21
C GLU A 60 -19.40 13.30 -0.80
N THR A 61 -20.00 12.49 0.08
CA THR A 61 -20.40 12.90 1.44
C THR A 61 -19.76 11.97 2.48
N ILE A 62 -19.13 12.56 3.49
CA ILE A 62 -18.57 11.86 4.66
C ILE A 62 -19.48 12.11 5.85
N GLU A 63 -20.10 11.06 6.39
CA GLU A 63 -20.98 11.16 7.57
C GLU A 63 -20.21 10.88 8.86
N GLU A 64 -20.39 11.72 9.89
CA GLU A 64 -19.79 11.50 11.21
C GLU A 64 -20.61 10.47 12.01
N ALA A 65 -19.91 9.52 12.63
CA ALA A 65 -20.50 8.50 13.49
C ALA A 65 -21.24 9.14 14.68
N SER A 66 -22.52 8.82 14.83
CA SER A 66 -23.29 9.23 16.01
C SER A 66 -22.88 8.44 17.26
N GLY A 67 -22.94 9.09 18.42
CA GLY A 67 -22.82 8.39 19.71
C GLY A 67 -21.40 8.10 20.20
N VAL A 68 -20.35 8.61 19.53
CA VAL A 68 -18.96 8.49 20.00
C VAL A 68 -18.79 9.22 21.35
N PRO A 69 -18.36 8.54 22.43
CA PRO A 69 -18.07 9.21 23.70
C PRO A 69 -16.92 10.21 23.56
N ALA A 70 -16.98 11.33 24.29
CA ALA A 70 -15.98 12.40 24.16
C ALA A 70 -14.54 11.95 24.48
N ASP A 71 -14.37 11.10 25.49
CA ASP A 71 -13.06 10.53 25.87
C ASP A 71 -12.54 9.54 24.82
N GLU A 72 -13.42 8.80 24.15
CA GLU A 72 -13.06 7.86 23.08
C GLU A 72 -12.66 8.61 21.81
N LYS A 73 -13.42 9.64 21.42
CA LYS A 73 -13.05 10.57 20.33
C LYS A 73 -11.68 11.20 20.59
N LYS A 74 -11.42 11.64 21.82
CA LYS A 74 -10.12 12.20 22.21
C LYS A 74 -8.98 11.19 22.10
N GLN A 75 -9.18 9.94 22.55
CA GLN A 75 -8.16 8.89 22.46
C GLN A 75 -7.85 8.50 21.01
N LEU A 76 -8.88 8.27 20.19
CA LEU A 76 -8.72 7.93 18.77
C LEU A 76 -7.91 8.99 18.01
N LEU A 77 -8.26 10.27 18.19
CA LEU A 77 -7.52 11.37 17.57
C LEU A 77 -6.09 11.48 18.10
N ALA A 78 -5.85 11.26 19.40
CA ALA A 78 -4.49 11.26 19.96
C ALA A 78 -3.61 10.11 19.42
N VAL A 79 -4.17 8.94 19.09
CA VAL A 79 -3.42 7.85 18.45
C VAL A 79 -3.14 8.16 16.99
N LEU A 80 -4.10 8.76 16.26
CA LEU A 80 -3.88 9.24 14.88
C LEU A 80 -2.78 10.30 14.83
N ASP A 81 -2.86 11.32 15.70
CA ASP A 81 -1.85 12.38 15.80
C ASP A 81 -0.48 11.82 16.11
N ARG A 82 -0.38 10.87 17.07
CA ARG A 82 0.89 10.20 17.40
C ARG A 82 1.44 9.36 16.24
N ASN A 83 0.59 8.67 15.49
CA ASN A 83 0.99 7.91 14.31
C ASN A 83 1.58 8.84 13.24
N MET A 84 0.94 9.97 12.96
CA MET A 84 1.45 10.99 12.02
C MET A 84 2.73 11.67 12.55
N GLU A 85 2.80 12.01 13.84
CA GLU A 85 3.97 12.65 14.46
C GLU A 85 5.22 11.75 14.41
N THR A 86 5.07 10.46 14.71
CA THR A 86 6.18 9.49 14.71
C THR A 86 6.67 9.20 13.31
N LEU A 87 5.77 9.00 12.34
CA LEU A 87 6.11 8.93 10.91
C LEU A 87 6.87 10.19 10.44
N ASN A 88 6.38 11.38 10.76
CA ASN A 88 6.99 12.67 10.37
C ASN A 88 8.35 12.94 11.01
N LYS A 89 8.64 12.30 12.15
CA LYS A 89 9.95 12.32 12.81
C LYS A 89 10.87 11.18 12.37
N GLN A 90 10.37 10.27 11.53
CA GLN A 90 10.99 9.00 11.18
C GLN A 90 11.36 8.16 12.44
N ASP A 91 10.56 8.32 13.50
CA ASP A 91 10.65 7.58 14.76
C ASP A 91 9.99 6.21 14.61
N LEU A 92 10.78 5.23 14.17
CA LEU A 92 10.31 3.88 13.86
C LEU A 92 9.75 3.15 15.08
N ASP A 93 10.37 3.29 16.25
CA ASP A 93 9.89 2.65 17.48
C ASP A 93 8.60 3.32 17.98
N GLY A 94 8.52 4.65 17.90
CA GLY A 94 7.31 5.41 18.19
C GLY A 94 6.15 5.06 17.26
N TYR A 95 6.43 4.87 15.97
CA TYR A 95 5.44 4.48 14.95
C TYR A 95 4.90 3.09 15.20
N LEU A 96 5.77 2.08 15.33
CA LEU A 96 5.36 0.69 15.57
C LEU A 96 4.56 0.55 16.87
N ALA A 97 4.83 1.36 17.90
CA ALA A 97 4.06 1.40 19.14
C ALA A 97 2.61 1.91 18.96
N THR A 98 2.26 2.55 17.83
CA THR A 98 0.88 2.94 17.49
C THR A 98 0.09 1.83 16.77
N LEU A 99 0.76 0.81 16.25
CA LEU A 99 0.15 -0.27 15.47
C LEU A 99 -0.38 -1.40 16.38
N SER A 100 -1.33 -2.16 15.86
CA SER A 100 -1.87 -3.35 16.49
C SER A 100 -1.04 -4.57 16.12
N ALA A 101 -0.34 -5.14 17.11
CA ALA A 101 0.42 -6.40 16.95
C ALA A 101 -0.46 -7.64 16.65
N LYS A 102 -1.78 -7.49 16.58
CA LYS A 102 -2.72 -8.53 16.13
C LYS A 102 -3.02 -8.45 14.64
N ASP A 103 -2.87 -7.25 14.06
CA ASP A 103 -3.28 -6.93 12.70
C ASP A 103 -2.06 -6.66 11.78
N TYR A 104 -0.88 -6.36 12.35
CA TYR A 104 0.40 -6.16 11.67
C TYR A 104 1.46 -7.17 12.11
N ASP A 105 2.30 -7.65 11.18
CA ASP A 105 3.62 -8.18 11.51
C ASP A 105 4.57 -7.00 11.77
N LEU A 106 4.96 -6.80 13.03
CA LEU A 106 5.77 -5.68 13.45
C LEU A 106 7.27 -5.83 13.11
N GLU A 107 7.75 -7.03 12.74
CA GLU A 107 9.13 -7.22 12.28
C GLU A 107 9.25 -6.93 10.78
N GLU A 108 8.27 -7.39 9.98
CA GLU A 108 8.16 -7.06 8.56
C GLU A 108 7.94 -5.55 8.35
N GLU A 109 6.96 -4.97 9.04
CA GLU A 109 6.67 -3.53 8.99
C GLU A 109 7.89 -2.69 9.42
N ARG A 110 8.64 -3.15 10.44
CA ARG A 110 9.89 -2.51 10.86
C ARG A 110 10.92 -2.54 9.73
N ALA A 111 11.10 -3.68 9.06
CA ALA A 111 12.07 -3.83 8.00
C ALA A 111 11.72 -2.95 6.78
N PHE A 112 10.46 -2.96 6.36
CA PHE A 112 9.94 -2.14 5.27
C PHE A 112 10.16 -0.64 5.53
N MET A 113 9.71 -0.15 6.69
CA MET A 113 9.82 1.27 7.04
C MET A 113 11.27 1.71 7.28
N ALA A 114 12.10 0.86 7.88
CA ALA A 114 13.53 1.13 8.02
C ALA A 114 14.26 1.24 6.67
N ASP A 115 13.82 0.50 5.64
CA ASP A 115 14.39 0.61 4.30
C ASP A 115 13.89 1.86 3.58
N HIS A 116 12.58 2.11 3.61
CA HIS A 116 11.97 3.32 3.04
C HIS A 116 12.62 4.61 3.58
N PHE A 117 12.97 4.66 4.87
CA PHE A 117 13.62 5.82 5.50
C PHE A 117 15.09 6.03 5.10
N LYS A 118 15.75 5.04 4.45
CA LYS A 118 17.07 5.23 3.84
C LYS A 118 16.99 5.94 2.49
N GLU A 119 15.84 5.83 1.81
CA GLU A 119 15.62 6.38 0.48
C GLU A 119 14.86 7.72 0.49
N TYR A 120 13.95 7.92 1.46
CA TYR A 120 13.07 9.08 1.51
C TYR A 120 13.05 9.76 2.88
N GLU A 121 13.09 11.10 2.86
CA GLU A 121 12.45 11.93 3.89
C GLU A 121 10.95 11.99 3.59
N LEU A 122 10.10 11.93 4.63
CA LEU A 122 8.65 11.98 4.48
C LEU A 122 8.01 13.00 5.44
N LYS A 123 6.90 13.61 5.00
CA LYS A 123 6.03 14.40 5.86
C LYS A 123 4.56 14.26 5.44
N ARG A 124 3.75 13.71 6.34
CA ARG A 124 2.30 13.51 6.25
C ARG A 124 1.56 14.63 6.96
N GLU A 125 0.53 15.16 6.31
CA GLU A 125 -0.34 16.22 6.84
C GLU A 125 -1.80 15.79 6.60
N VAL A 126 -2.60 15.68 7.67
CA VAL A 126 -4.02 15.29 7.58
C VAL A 126 -4.95 16.49 7.75
N SER A 127 -6.11 16.41 7.09
CA SER A 127 -7.19 17.39 7.17
C SER A 127 -8.55 16.68 7.05
N ASN A 128 -9.65 17.37 7.32
CA ASN A 128 -11.02 16.82 7.27
C ASN A 128 -11.16 15.49 8.04
N VAL A 129 -10.60 15.46 9.27
CA VAL A 129 -10.56 14.26 10.11
C VAL A 129 -11.94 14.01 10.73
N THR A 130 -12.57 12.90 10.37
CA THR A 130 -13.94 12.53 10.78
C THR A 130 -13.97 11.07 11.23
N ILE A 131 -14.53 10.80 12.41
CA ILE A 131 -14.83 9.41 12.82
C ILE A 131 -16.08 8.98 12.06
N VAL A 132 -15.95 8.04 11.12
CA VAL A 132 -17.06 7.59 10.24
C VAL A 132 -17.74 6.31 10.71
N LYS A 133 -17.08 5.55 11.59
CA LYS A 133 -17.64 4.37 12.25
C LYS A 133 -17.09 4.28 13.68
N TYR A 134 -17.92 3.88 14.64
CA TYR A 134 -17.52 3.67 16.02
C TYR A 134 -18.26 2.50 16.67
N SER A 135 -17.55 1.81 17.55
CA SER A 135 -18.02 0.81 18.52
C SER A 135 -16.99 0.76 19.65
N ASP A 136 -17.30 0.08 20.76
CA ASP A 136 -16.40 0.05 21.93
C ASP A 136 -15.05 -0.67 21.68
N THR A 137 -14.92 -1.40 20.56
CA THR A 137 -13.71 -2.17 20.19
C THR A 137 -13.14 -1.86 18.80
N GLU A 138 -13.88 -1.22 17.92
CA GLU A 138 -13.46 -0.83 16.56
C GLU A 138 -13.93 0.59 16.23
N ALA A 139 -13.07 1.40 15.64
CA ALA A 139 -13.44 2.69 15.03
C ALA A 139 -12.77 2.87 13.67
N GLN A 140 -13.36 3.71 12.82
CA GLN A 140 -12.79 4.08 11.52
C GLN A 140 -12.77 5.60 11.40
N VAL A 141 -11.60 6.14 11.05
CA VAL A 141 -11.38 7.59 10.94
C VAL A 141 -11.00 7.92 9.51
N PHE A 142 -11.86 8.67 8.84
CA PHE A 142 -11.59 9.28 7.55
C PHE A 142 -10.70 10.51 7.72
N SER A 143 -9.82 10.75 6.76
CA SER A 143 -9.07 12.00 6.61
C SER A 143 -8.66 12.22 5.16
N ASN A 144 -8.55 13.49 4.75
CA ASN A 144 -7.78 13.86 3.56
C ASN A 144 -6.31 13.91 3.96
N LEU A 145 -5.45 13.22 3.21
CA LEU A 145 -4.02 13.14 3.44
C LEU A 145 -3.27 13.88 2.34
N THR A 146 -2.24 14.62 2.75
CA THR A 146 -1.16 15.08 1.87
C THR A 146 0.15 14.47 2.36
N THR A 147 0.90 13.80 1.50
CA THR A 147 2.25 13.33 1.86
C THR A 147 3.27 14.01 0.98
N THR A 148 4.30 14.60 1.58
CA THR A 148 5.48 15.11 0.90
C THR A 148 6.58 14.07 1.02
N TYR A 149 7.07 13.56 -0.11
CA TYR A 149 8.26 12.71 -0.17
C TYR A 149 9.43 13.51 -0.73
N LYS A 150 10.62 13.32 -0.17
CA LYS A 150 11.88 13.83 -0.73
C LYS A 150 12.86 12.67 -0.85
N GLN A 151 13.16 12.27 -2.09
CA GLN A 151 14.11 11.21 -2.36
C GLN A 151 15.53 11.71 -2.06
N LEU A 152 16.25 11.00 -1.20
CA LEU A 152 17.55 11.41 -0.66
C LEU A 152 18.67 11.36 -1.71
N SER A 153 18.60 10.44 -2.68
CA SER A 153 19.61 10.26 -3.72
C SER A 153 19.59 11.34 -4.81
N THR A 154 18.41 11.90 -5.13
CA THR A 154 18.22 12.86 -6.22
C THR A 154 17.81 14.25 -5.74
N GLY A 155 17.27 14.37 -4.51
CA GLY A 155 16.61 15.57 -4.03
C GLY A 155 15.22 15.82 -4.64
N LEU A 156 14.68 14.89 -5.45
CA LEU A 156 13.35 15.00 -6.03
C LEU A 156 12.28 15.07 -4.93
N VAL A 157 11.40 16.06 -5.01
CA VAL A 157 10.27 16.23 -4.09
C VAL A 157 8.97 15.95 -4.83
N THR A 158 8.14 15.06 -4.29
CA THR A 158 6.76 14.83 -4.74
C THR A 158 5.78 15.14 -3.61
N LYS A 159 4.53 15.48 -3.95
CA LYS A 159 3.50 15.83 -2.97
C LYS A 159 2.13 15.25 -3.33
N PRO A 160 1.97 13.91 -3.37
CA PRO A 160 0.67 13.26 -3.56
C PRO A 160 -0.35 13.67 -2.49
N THR A 161 -1.60 13.80 -2.92
CA THR A 161 -2.78 13.93 -2.06
C THR A 161 -3.71 12.74 -2.25
N GLY A 162 -4.58 12.49 -1.29
CA GLY A 162 -5.58 11.44 -1.38
C GLY A 162 -6.49 11.38 -0.16
N ARG A 163 -7.37 10.38 -0.17
CA ARG A 163 -8.30 10.07 0.92
C ARG A 163 -7.82 8.83 1.67
N GLN A 164 -7.78 8.90 2.99
CA GLN A 164 -7.36 7.82 3.87
C GLN A 164 -8.48 7.46 4.85
N VAL A 165 -8.73 6.17 5.06
CA VAL A 165 -9.42 5.66 6.24
C VAL A 165 -8.45 4.83 7.07
N THR A 166 -8.25 5.24 8.31
CA THR A 166 -7.50 4.49 9.32
C THR A 166 -8.47 3.71 10.18
N VAL A 167 -8.32 2.39 10.22
CA VAL A 167 -9.09 1.51 11.10
C VAL A 167 -8.34 1.35 12.41
N PHE A 168 -9.06 1.46 13.52
CA PHE A 168 -8.52 1.30 14.86
C PHE A 168 -9.19 0.11 15.56
N THR A 169 -8.41 -0.71 16.25
CA THR A 169 -8.89 -1.73 17.19
C THR A 169 -8.49 -1.36 18.61
N LYS A 170 -9.36 -1.64 19.59
CA LYS A 170 -9.09 -1.41 21.01
C LYS A 170 -8.54 -2.68 21.65
N ASN A 171 -7.28 -2.62 22.06
CA ASN A 171 -6.56 -3.73 22.67
C ASN A 171 -6.20 -3.37 24.12
N ASP A 172 -6.70 -4.16 25.08
CA ASP A 172 -6.43 -4.00 26.52
C ASP A 172 -6.74 -2.60 27.09
N GLY A 173 -7.64 -1.87 26.43
CA GLY A 173 -8.06 -0.50 26.77
C GLY A 173 -7.47 0.58 25.86
N ASP A 174 -6.36 0.29 25.17
CA ASP A 174 -5.68 1.22 24.27
C ASP A 174 -6.15 1.06 22.82
N TRP A 175 -6.40 2.18 22.15
CA TRP A 175 -6.61 2.19 20.70
C TRP A 175 -5.29 2.02 19.94
N LYS A 176 -5.29 1.17 18.91
CA LYS A 176 -4.16 0.91 18.00
C LYS A 176 -4.62 0.96 16.55
N VAL A 177 -3.75 1.36 15.64
CA VAL A 177 -4.00 1.28 14.19
C VAL A 177 -3.98 -0.19 13.77
N ALA A 178 -5.08 -0.65 13.17
CA ALA A 178 -5.28 -2.03 12.71
C ALA A 178 -5.13 -2.17 11.19
N SER A 179 -5.52 -1.14 10.43
CA SER A 179 -5.19 -1.03 9.00
C SER A 179 -5.24 0.42 8.54
N VAL A 180 -4.64 0.69 7.38
CA VAL A 180 -4.75 1.96 6.67
C VAL A 180 -5.13 1.69 5.23
N HIS A 181 -6.27 2.23 4.81
CA HIS A 181 -6.73 2.20 3.42
C HIS A 181 -6.56 3.59 2.83
N TYR A 182 -5.94 3.69 1.65
CA TYR A 182 -5.68 4.95 0.97
C TYR A 182 -6.07 4.85 -0.51
N ILE A 183 -6.75 5.88 -1.01
CA ILE A 183 -6.94 6.13 -2.44
C ILE A 183 -6.30 7.47 -2.74
N GLY A 184 -5.36 7.49 -3.69
CA GLY A 184 -4.79 8.73 -4.18
C GLY A 184 -5.85 9.57 -4.87
N ASP A 185 -5.73 10.88 -4.79
CA ASP A 185 -6.40 11.72 -5.77
C ASP A 185 -5.63 11.52 -7.07
N ASP A 186 -6.19 10.75 -8.00
CA ASP A 186 -5.71 10.64 -9.37
C ASP A 186 -5.48 12.07 -9.86
N GLY A 187 -4.22 12.49 -10.01
CA GLY A 187 -3.90 13.89 -10.21
C GLY A 187 -4.70 14.41 -11.40
N GLU A 188 -5.64 15.33 -11.14
CA GLU A 188 -6.45 15.94 -12.18
C GLU A 188 -5.50 16.43 -13.27
N LYS A 189 -5.59 15.80 -14.45
CA LYS A 189 -4.78 16.21 -15.58
C LYS A 189 -5.15 17.65 -15.87
N GLN A 190 -4.24 18.56 -15.56
CA GLN A 190 -4.32 19.94 -16.01
C GLN A 190 -4.23 19.90 -17.55
N GLU A 191 -5.39 20.02 -18.20
CA GLU A 191 -5.51 20.30 -19.64
C GLU A 191 -5.02 21.71 -19.98
#